data_AF-A0A2U3KME5-F1
#
_entry.id   AF-A0A2U3KME5-F1
#
_cell.length_a   1.000
_cell.length_b   1.000
_cell.length_c   1.000
_cell.angle_alpha   90.00
_cell.angle_beta   90.00
_cell.angle_gamma   90.00
#
_symmetry.space_group_name_H-M   'P 1'
#
loop_
_entity.id
_entity.type
_entity.pdbx_description
1 polymer ?
#
loop_
_entity_poly.entity_id
_entity_poly.type
_entity_poly.pdbx_seq_one_letter_code
_entity_poly.pdbx_strand_id
1 'polypeptide(L)' 'MKRSLSYRSLDEKQFHDEAIGKLQREHRRLKDRVDAMYMDKLDGRIGNDFFDTKAAEMRAAQAAIMREIDAHPNG' A
#
# COMPACT_ATOMS: atom_id res chain seq x y z
N MET A 1 -5.54 2.88 40.03
CA MET A 1 -5.48 3.39 38.64
C MET A 1 -4.34 2.72 37.84
N LYS A 2 -4.45 1.43 37.47
CA LYS A 2 -3.50 0.77 36.55
C LYS A 2 -4.16 0.03 35.38
N ARG A 3 -5.49 -0.01 35.34
CA ARG A 3 -6.26 -0.71 34.29
C ARG A 3 -6.67 0.19 33.11
N SER A 4 -6.64 1.52 33.26
CA SER A 4 -7.04 2.46 32.21
C SER A 4 -5.97 2.72 31.14
N LEU A 5 -4.68 2.66 31.51
CA LEU A 5 -3.58 2.79 30.54
C LEU A 5 -3.46 1.56 29.63
N SER A 6 -3.69 0.37 30.17
CA SER A 6 -3.55 -0.90 29.41
C SER A 6 -4.62 -1.09 28.34
N TYR A 7 -5.85 -0.62 28.55
CA TYR A 7 -6.90 -0.70 27.54
C TYR A 7 -6.66 0.30 26.40
N ARG A 8 -6.23 1.52 26.75
CA ARG A 8 -5.96 2.57 25.77
C ARG A 8 -4.78 2.22 24.85
N SER A 9 -3.72 1.62 25.40
CA SER A 9 -2.59 1.14 24.59
C SER A 9 -2.91 -0.05 23.68
N LEU A 10 -3.86 -0.91 24.06
CA LEU A 10 -4.31 -2.04 23.23
C LEU A 10 -5.21 -1.60 22.07
N ASP A 11 -6.02 -0.56 22.29
CA ASP A 11 -6.85 0.06 21.27
C ASP A 11 -5.98 0.83 20.25
N GLU A 12 -4.99 1.59 20.75
CA GLU A 12 -4.01 2.31 19.92
C GLU A 12 -3.20 1.36 19.01
N LYS A 13 -2.75 0.21 19.53
CA LYS A 13 -2.08 -0.83 18.72
C LYS A 13 -3.01 -1.44 17.67
N GLN A 14 -4.25 -1.78 18.02
CA GLN A 14 -5.19 -2.37 17.05
C GLN A 14 -5.53 -1.40 15.93
N PHE A 15 -5.77 -0.13 16.24
CA PHE A 15 -6.01 0.90 15.24
C PHE A 15 -4.80 1.07 14.30
N HIS A 16 -3.60 1.06 14.87
CA HIS A 16 -2.35 1.11 14.12
C HIS A 16 -2.17 -0.08 13.16
N ASP A 17 -2.37 -1.30 13.66
CA ASP A 17 -2.28 -2.53 12.86
C ASP A 17 -3.31 -2.55 11.72
N GLU A 18 -4.53 -2.05 11.97
CA GLU A 18 -5.56 -1.93 10.94
C GLU A 18 -5.18 -0.91 9.86
N ALA A 19 -4.61 0.24 10.26
CA ALA A 19 -4.15 1.28 9.34
C ALA A 19 -3.01 0.77 8.45
N ILE A 20 -1.97 0.17 9.04
CA ILE A 20 -0.87 -0.46 8.29
C ILE A 20 -1.41 -1.57 7.37
N GLY A 21 -2.33 -2.41 7.88
CA GLY A 21 -2.94 -3.47 7.09
C GLY A 21 -3.71 -2.95 5.87
N LYS A 22 -4.38 -1.79 5.97
CA LYS A 22 -5.05 -1.13 4.83
C LYS A 22 -4.02 -0.67 3.79
N LEU A 23 -2.97 0.02 4.22
CA LEU A 23 -1.89 0.50 3.36
C LEU A 23 -1.18 -0.65 2.63
N GLN A 24 -0.85 -1.73 3.33
CA GLN A 24 -0.24 -2.92 2.72
C GLN A 24 -1.15 -3.59 1.66
N ARG A 25 -2.46 -3.64 1.90
CA ARG A 25 -3.42 -4.16 0.91
C ARG A 25 -3.48 -3.28 -0.33
N GLU A 26 -3.45 -1.95 -0.17
CA GLU A 26 -3.44 -1.02 -1.29
C GLU A 26 -2.15 -1.13 -2.11
N HIS A 27 -1.00 -1.15 -1.44
CA HIS A 27 0.30 -1.36 -2.09
C HIS A 27 0.31 -2.65 -2.94
N ARG A 28 -0.25 -3.74 -2.41
CA ARG A 28 -0.37 -5.02 -3.12
C ARG A 28 -1.29 -4.91 -4.33
N ARG A 29 -2.46 -4.28 -4.20
CA ARG A 29 -3.39 -4.07 -5.33
C ARG A 29 -2.74 -3.28 -6.47
N LEU A 30 -1.95 -2.26 -6.16
CA LEU A 30 -1.20 -1.52 -7.18
C LEU A 30 -0.16 -2.40 -7.87
N LYS A 31 0.51 -3.27 -7.11
CA LYS A 31 1.47 -4.25 -7.67
C LYS A 31 0.77 -5.18 -8.65
N ASP A 32 -0.34 -5.78 -8.22
CA ASP A 32 -1.10 -6.75 -9.02
C ASP A 32 -1.62 -6.10 -10.32
N ARG A 33 -1.99 -4.83 -10.27
CA ARG A 33 -2.41 -4.06 -11.45
C ARG A 33 -1.27 -3.81 -12.43
N VAL A 34 -0.07 -3.50 -11.95
CA VAL A 34 1.13 -3.37 -12.81
C VAL A 34 1.48 -4.70 -13.46
N ASP A 35 1.42 -5.80 -12.70
CA ASP A 35 1.69 -7.16 -13.22
C ASP A 35 0.66 -7.55 -14.29
N ALA A 36 -0.63 -7.25 -14.08
CA ALA A 36 -1.69 -7.50 -15.06
C ALA A 36 -1.49 -6.67 -16.35
N MET A 37 -1.19 -5.37 -16.22
CA MET A 37 -0.89 -4.51 -17.38
C MET A 37 0.34 -5.00 -18.14
N TYR A 38 1.34 -5.58 -17.46
CA TYR A 38 2.50 -6.15 -18.13
C TYR A 38 2.10 -7.32 -19.03
N MET A 39 1.20 -8.20 -18.56
CA MET A 39 0.66 -9.27 -19.40
C MET A 39 -0.15 -8.72 -20.58
N ASP A 40 -1.01 -7.71 -20.36
CA ASP A 40 -1.75 -7.05 -21.44
C ASP A 40 -0.83 -6.39 -22.49
N LYS A 41 0.31 -5.85 -22.06
CA LYS A 41 1.35 -5.31 -22.97
C LYS A 41 1.97 -6.43 -23.81
N LEU A 42 2.32 -7.55 -23.20
CA LEU A 42 2.87 -8.72 -23.92
C LEU A 42 1.85 -9.30 -24.91
N ASP A 43 0.57 -9.28 -24.57
CA ASP A 43 -0.54 -9.67 -25.44
C ASP A 43 -0.85 -8.61 -26.53
N GLY A 44 -0.18 -7.45 -26.52
CA GLY A 44 -0.42 -6.36 -27.47
C GLY A 44 -1.73 -5.60 -27.28
N ARG A 45 -2.43 -5.79 -26.14
CA ARG A 45 -3.70 -5.10 -25.83
C ARG A 45 -3.50 -3.63 -25.47
N ILE A 46 -2.32 -3.29 -24.93
CA ILE A 46 -1.93 -1.92 -24.61
C ILE A 46 -0.58 -1.58 -25.23
N GLY A 47 -0.40 -0.32 -25.62
CA GLY A 47 0.86 0.18 -26.16
C GLY A 47 1.91 0.44 -25.07
N ASN A 48 3.17 0.55 -25.49
CA ASN A 48 4.31 0.83 -24.62
C ASN A 48 4.11 2.12 -23.82
N ASP A 49 3.78 3.22 -24.47
CA ASP A 49 3.63 4.54 -23.83
C ASP A 49 2.55 4.53 -22.75
N PHE A 50 1.45 3.80 -23.00
CA PHE A 50 0.38 3.64 -22.03
C PHE A 50 0.86 2.85 -20.80
N PHE A 51 1.54 1.72 -21.02
CA PHE A 51 2.11 0.94 -19.93
C PHE A 51 3.12 1.74 -19.14
N ASP A 52 4.07 2.40 -19.79
CA ASP A 52 5.17 3.12 -19.13
C ASP A 52 4.63 4.25 -18.25
N THR A 53 3.68 5.03 -18.76
CA THR A 53 3.02 6.11 -18.00
C THR A 53 2.28 5.55 -16.79
N LYS A 54 1.42 4.54 -16.98
CA LYS A 54 0.58 4.02 -15.89
C LYS A 54 1.37 3.23 -14.86
N ALA A 55 2.39 2.48 -15.29
CA ALA A 55 3.28 1.78 -14.37
C ALA A 55 4.11 2.76 -13.53
N ALA A 56 4.56 3.88 -14.12
CA ALA A 56 5.26 4.93 -13.37
C ALA A 56 4.35 5.58 -12.31
N GLU A 57 3.11 5.96 -12.66
CA GLU A 57 2.13 6.50 -11.72
C GLU A 57 1.87 5.53 -10.55
N MET A 58 1.62 4.25 -10.84
CA MET A 58 1.31 3.26 -9.81
C MET A 58 2.52 2.95 -8.91
N ARG A 59 3.74 2.89 -9.47
CA ARG A 59 4.96 2.72 -8.67
C ARG A 59 5.25 3.93 -7.79
N ALA A 60 4.95 5.15 -8.26
CA ALA A 60 5.05 6.35 -7.44
C ALA A 60 4.07 6.31 -6.26
N ALA A 61 2.83 5.86 -6.50
CA ALA A 61 1.84 5.68 -5.43
C ALA A 61 2.27 4.58 -4.43
N GLN A 62 2.81 3.46 -4.90
CA GLN A 62 3.40 2.43 -4.02
C GLN A 62 4.52 2.99 -3.14
N ALA A 63 5.43 3.80 -3.73
CA ALA A 63 6.50 4.42 -2.97
C ALA A 63 5.97 5.41 -1.92
N ALA A 64 4.89 6.13 -2.21
CA ALA A 64 4.23 7.00 -1.23
C ALA A 64 3.63 6.19 -0.07
N ILE A 65 2.93 5.09 -0.37
CA ILE A 65 2.36 4.18 0.64
C ILE A 65 3.47 3.59 1.53
N MET A 66 4.60 3.18 0.95
CA MET A 66 5.71 2.66 1.74
C MET A 66 6.30 3.70 2.69
N ARG A 67 6.43 4.96 2.25
CA ARG A 67 6.85 6.05 3.15
C ARG A 67 5.84 6.30 4.26
N GLU A 68 4.54 6.16 4.00
CA GLU A 68 3.51 6.28 5.02
C GLU A 68 3.60 5.16 6.05
N ILE A 69 3.78 3.91 5.61
CA ILE A 69 4.04 2.76 6.48
C ILE A 69 5.29 2.99 7.33
N ASP A 70 6.40 3.44 6.73
CA ASP A 70 7.65 3.68 7.45
C ASP A 70 7.57 4.88 8.41
N ALA A 71 6.69 5.86 8.12
CA ALA A 71 6.46 7.02 8.96
C ALA A 71 5.47 6.74 10.11
N HIS A 72 4.73 5.63 10.08
CA HIS A 72 3.88 5.22 11.18
C HIS A 72 4.77 4.79 12.36
N PRO A 73 4.78 5.55 13.49
CA PRO A 73 5.61 5.19 14.62
C PRO A 73 5.15 3.84 15.18
N ASN A 74 6.10 2.92 15.40
CA ASN A 74 5.83 1.65 16.08
C ASN A 74 5.12 1.94 17.41
N GLY A 75 3.82 1.65 17.49
CA GLY A 75 3.01 1.86 18.70
C GLY A 75 3.45 1.01 19.89
#